data_AF-A0A1B6HKC8-F1
#
_entry.id   AF-A0A1B6HKC8-F1
#
_cell.length_a   1.000
_cell.length_b   1.000
_cell.length_c   1.000
_cell.angle_alpha   90.00
_cell.angle_beta   90.00
_cell.angle_gamma   90.00
#
_symmetry.space_group_name_H-M   'P 1'
#
loop_
_entity.id
_entity.type
_entity.pdbx_description
1 polymer ?
#
loop_
_entity_poly.entity_id
_entity_poly.type
_entity_poly.pdbx_seq_one_letter_code
_entity_poly.pdbx_strand_id
1 'polypeptide(L)'
;MDWKRKAGSHGKKNTNNPKKFRSNVDDDEDIPASFEEELAIMDQMEMEANETESQESSEQGPDTQQTSAKWSRPPPPHLNPASDKLIFQQIDIDHYTGTPLAGMPGSQVAPVPVMRMYGVTADGNSVCCHVHGFTPYFFVSAPEDFTETHCRPFKAALNKAVMTDMRGNRDNIQEAVLEVELVRKINLFGYNGNDPSPFLKITVALPRLIAPSKRLLEKENVYPTFQNHRYRAFESNVDFDIRFMVDNHMTGCCWIELPPGQWKLRGCHPHSNLTLPTVSRC
;
A
#
# COMPACT_ATOMS: atom_id res chain seq x y z
N MET A 1 20.23 -73.89 -12.46
CA MET A 1 21.26 -74.54 -11.63
C MET A 1 21.43 -73.70 -10.38
N ASP A 2 20.91 -74.22 -9.29
CA ASP A 2 21.04 -73.69 -7.93
C ASP A 2 22.50 -73.59 -7.47
N TRP A 3 22.81 -72.50 -6.77
CA TRP A 3 23.69 -72.56 -5.60
C TRP A 3 23.19 -71.55 -4.54
N LYS A 4 22.70 -72.14 -3.46
CA LYS A 4 22.38 -71.60 -2.11
C LYS A 4 23.72 -71.51 -1.32
N ARG A 5 23.98 -70.70 -0.28
CA ARG A 5 23.14 -70.33 0.89
C ARG A 5 23.93 -69.41 1.88
N LYS A 6 23.22 -68.47 2.55
CA LYS A 6 23.23 -68.08 3.99
C LYS A 6 24.44 -67.31 4.60
N ALA A 7 24.34 -66.45 5.63
CA ALA A 7 23.28 -66.14 6.62
C ALA A 7 23.50 -64.79 7.38
N GLY A 8 22.38 -64.21 7.90
CA GLY A 8 22.27 -63.43 9.16
C GLY A 8 22.59 -61.92 9.08
N SER A 9 21.94 -60.96 9.77
CA SER A 9 20.90 -60.97 10.81
C SER A 9 20.50 -59.52 11.17
N HIS A 10 19.19 -59.26 11.33
CA HIS A 10 18.49 -58.23 12.14
C HIS A 10 18.57 -56.71 11.86
N GLY A 11 17.38 -56.08 11.74
CA GLY A 11 17.19 -54.63 11.88
C GLY A 11 15.82 -54.07 11.45
N LYS A 12 14.78 -54.33 12.25
CA LYS A 12 13.42 -53.70 12.36
C LYS A 12 12.85 -52.87 11.19
N LYS A 13 11.70 -53.36 10.66
CA LYS A 13 10.70 -52.59 9.90
C LYS A 13 9.91 -51.67 10.83
N ASN A 14 9.75 -50.40 10.46
CA ASN A 14 8.70 -49.54 11.02
C ASN A 14 7.76 -49.14 9.87
N THR A 15 6.52 -49.59 9.96
CA THR A 15 5.43 -49.30 9.02
C THR A 15 4.79 -47.98 9.41
N ASN A 16 4.88 -46.94 8.57
CA ASN A 16 4.04 -45.74 8.69
C ASN A 16 3.20 -45.58 7.42
N ASN A 17 1.93 -45.93 7.59
CA ASN A 17 0.83 -45.68 6.66
C ASN A 17 0.51 -44.17 6.70
N PRO A 18 0.37 -43.45 5.57
CA PRO A 18 -0.06 -42.05 5.61
C PRO A 18 -1.54 -41.99 6.02
N LYS A 19 -1.81 -41.26 7.10
CA LYS A 19 -3.17 -41.01 7.62
C LYS A 19 -3.96 -40.19 6.60
N LYS A 20 -4.98 -40.81 6.01
CA LYS A 20 -6.07 -40.11 5.31
C LYS A 20 -6.74 -39.13 6.28
N PHE A 21 -6.67 -37.84 5.98
CA PHE A 21 -7.47 -36.82 6.64
C PHE A 21 -8.93 -36.98 6.17
N ARG A 22 -9.82 -37.30 7.10
CA ARG A 22 -11.27 -37.27 6.88
C ARG A 22 -11.72 -35.82 7.08
N SER A 23 -12.13 -35.15 6.01
CA SER A 23 -12.90 -33.92 6.07
C SER A 23 -14.38 -34.29 6.20
N ASN A 24 -14.98 -33.95 7.34
CA ASN A 24 -16.42 -33.87 7.47
C ASN A 24 -16.72 -32.78 8.50
N VAL A 25 -16.81 -31.54 8.03
CA VAL A 25 -17.51 -30.44 8.70
C VAL A 25 -18.13 -29.63 7.57
N ASP A 26 -19.45 -29.55 7.63
CA ASP A 26 -20.28 -28.63 6.85
C ASP A 26 -19.76 -27.20 7.06
N ASP A 27 -19.32 -26.55 5.99
CA ASP A 27 -19.24 -25.09 5.89
C ASP A 27 -19.84 -24.72 4.53
N ASP A 28 -21.14 -24.43 4.55
CA ASP A 28 -21.75 -23.53 3.57
C ASP A 28 -21.23 -22.11 3.89
N GLU A 29 -19.97 -21.84 3.56
CA GLU A 29 -19.44 -20.47 3.53
C GLU A 29 -19.72 -19.85 2.16
N ASP A 30 -20.28 -18.64 2.17
CA ASP A 30 -20.66 -17.81 1.03
C ASP A 30 -19.69 -17.93 -0.17
N ILE A 31 -20.09 -18.71 -1.17
CA ILE A 31 -19.43 -18.76 -2.47
C ILE A 31 -19.63 -17.38 -3.13
N PRO A 32 -18.56 -16.62 -3.44
CA PRO A 32 -18.69 -15.34 -4.13
C PRO A 32 -19.41 -15.54 -5.47
N ALA A 33 -20.54 -14.86 -5.68
CA ALA A 33 -21.40 -15.11 -6.83
C ALA A 33 -20.86 -14.52 -8.16
N SER A 34 -19.70 -13.85 -8.15
CA SER A 34 -19.11 -13.25 -9.35
C SER A 34 -17.58 -13.31 -9.35
N PHE A 35 -17.00 -13.55 -10.52
CA PHE A 35 -15.55 -13.59 -10.76
C PHE A 35 -14.82 -12.30 -10.33
N GLU A 36 -15.49 -11.15 -10.41
CA GLU A 36 -14.94 -9.86 -9.95
C GLU A 36 -14.81 -9.79 -8.42
N GLU A 37 -15.67 -10.49 -7.68
CA GLU A 37 -15.62 -10.57 -6.22
C GLU A 37 -14.53 -11.54 -5.74
N GLU A 38 -14.31 -12.62 -6.48
CA GLU A 38 -13.19 -13.55 -6.26
C GLU A 38 -11.83 -12.86 -6.50
N LEU A 39 -11.71 -12.08 -7.58
CA LEU A 39 -10.53 -11.26 -7.86
C LEU A 39 -10.26 -10.25 -6.74
N ALA A 40 -11.29 -9.54 -6.26
CA ALA A 40 -11.13 -8.58 -5.18
C ALA A 40 -10.66 -9.24 -3.87
N ILE A 41 -11.12 -10.46 -3.59
CA ILE A 41 -10.67 -11.23 -2.41
C ILE A 41 -9.23 -11.71 -2.60
N MET A 42 -8.84 -12.16 -3.80
CA MET A 42 -7.45 -12.53 -4.10
C MET A 42 -6.50 -11.33 -3.98
N ASP A 43 -6.85 -10.17 -4.56
CA ASP A 43 -6.06 -8.94 -4.43
C ASP A 43 -5.92 -8.52 -2.96
N GLN A 44 -6.98 -8.70 -2.16
CA GLN A 44 -6.95 -8.42 -0.73
C GLN A 44 -6.04 -9.38 0.03
N MET A 45 -6.07 -10.68 -0.30
CA MET A 45 -5.17 -11.68 0.28
C MET A 45 -3.72 -11.48 -0.14
N GLU A 46 -3.44 -11.08 -1.39
CA GLU A 46 -2.08 -10.77 -1.85
C GLU A 46 -1.52 -9.51 -1.17
N MET A 47 -2.33 -8.46 -1.00
CA MET A 47 -1.93 -7.30 -0.22
C MET A 47 -1.67 -7.64 1.25
N GLU A 48 -2.55 -8.43 1.88
CA GLU A 48 -2.35 -8.89 3.26
C GLU A 48 -1.11 -9.80 3.39
N ALA A 49 -0.80 -10.61 2.39
CA ALA A 49 0.41 -11.43 2.34
C ALA A 49 1.68 -10.59 2.20
N ASN A 50 1.69 -9.58 1.32
CA ASN A 50 2.80 -8.62 1.20
C ASN A 50 3.00 -7.80 2.49
N GLU A 51 1.91 -7.41 3.16
CA GLU A 51 1.96 -6.75 4.46
C GLU A 51 2.49 -7.69 5.56
N THR A 52 2.17 -8.97 5.49
CA THR A 52 2.66 -9.98 6.45
C THR A 52 4.13 -10.32 6.20
N GLU A 53 4.58 -10.48 4.95
CA GLU A 53 6.00 -10.68 4.62
C GLU A 53 6.86 -9.48 5.03
N SER A 54 6.33 -8.26 4.87
CA SER A 54 7.01 -7.05 5.35
C SER A 54 7.06 -6.94 6.89
N GLN A 55 6.15 -7.59 7.62
CA GLN A 55 6.18 -7.69 9.09
C GLN A 55 7.00 -8.90 9.62
N GLU A 56 6.97 -10.05 8.94
CA GLU A 56 7.65 -11.30 9.31
C GLU A 56 9.16 -11.32 8.98
N SER A 57 9.67 -10.34 8.22
CA SER A 57 11.11 -10.06 8.05
C SER A 57 11.83 -9.59 9.35
N SER A 58 11.22 -9.81 10.52
CA SER A 58 11.81 -9.57 11.84
C SER A 58 12.76 -10.67 12.32
N GLU A 59 12.85 -11.82 11.64
CA GLU A 59 13.88 -12.83 11.94
C GLU A 59 15.23 -12.41 11.32
N GLN A 60 16.31 -12.49 12.13
CA GLN A 60 17.66 -12.17 11.70
C GLN A 60 18.13 -13.14 10.60
N GLY A 61 17.86 -12.78 9.34
CA GLY A 61 18.51 -13.38 8.18
C GLY A 61 20.03 -13.19 8.22
N PRO A 62 20.80 -13.98 7.46
CA PRO A 62 22.27 -13.96 7.48
C PRO A 62 22.89 -12.65 6.90
N ASP A 63 22.09 -11.66 6.54
CA ASP A 63 22.49 -10.47 5.77
C ASP A 63 23.26 -9.40 6.56
N THR A 64 23.53 -9.65 7.85
CA THR A 64 24.43 -8.79 8.65
C THR A 64 25.88 -9.30 8.67
N GLN A 65 26.25 -10.25 7.80
CA GLN A 65 27.66 -10.60 7.64
C GLN A 65 28.34 -9.60 6.72
N GLN A 66 29.22 -8.80 7.34
CA GLN A 66 30.13 -7.85 6.72
C GLN A 66 30.83 -8.52 5.54
N THR A 67 30.32 -8.28 4.33
CA THR A 67 30.99 -8.66 3.09
C THR A 67 32.35 -7.98 3.12
N SER A 68 33.41 -8.70 2.75
CA SER A 68 34.80 -8.26 2.93
C SER A 68 34.97 -6.77 2.65
N ALA A 69 35.71 -6.02 3.48
CA ALA A 69 35.92 -4.57 3.33
C ALA A 69 36.31 -4.13 1.89
N LYS A 70 36.85 -5.06 1.11
CA LYS A 70 37.13 -4.94 -0.33
C LYS A 70 35.90 -4.58 -1.21
N TRP A 71 34.68 -4.96 -0.83
CA TRP A 71 33.46 -4.81 -1.63
C TRP A 71 32.41 -3.90 -0.99
N SER A 72 32.73 -3.25 0.13
CA SER A 72 31.83 -2.30 0.77
C SER A 72 31.73 -1.02 -0.04
N ARG A 73 30.57 -0.37 0.01
CA ARG A 73 30.39 0.97 -0.58
C ARG A 73 31.26 2.00 0.18
N PRO A 74 31.62 3.12 -0.46
CA PRO A 74 32.25 4.23 0.23
C PRO A 74 31.41 4.69 1.43
N PRO A 75 32.04 5.21 2.50
CA PRO A 75 31.31 5.82 3.59
C PRO A 75 30.58 7.08 3.09
N PRO A 76 29.35 7.35 3.59
CA PRO A 76 28.61 8.54 3.20
C PRO A 76 29.35 9.80 3.67
N PRO A 77 29.28 10.91 2.90
CA PRO A 77 29.82 12.18 3.34
C PRO A 77 29.07 12.68 4.59
N HIS A 78 29.69 13.60 5.33
CA HIS A 78 29.01 14.26 6.44
C HIS A 78 28.00 15.26 5.87
N LEU A 79 26.71 14.91 5.92
CA LEU A 79 25.62 15.73 5.38
C LEU A 79 24.99 16.60 6.47
N ASN A 80 24.76 17.87 6.16
CA ASN A 80 23.99 18.81 6.96
C ASN A 80 22.67 19.16 6.27
N PRO A 81 21.52 18.65 6.75
CA PRO A 81 20.22 18.89 6.11
C PRO A 81 19.81 20.35 5.98
N ALA A 82 20.36 21.24 6.80
CA ALA A 82 20.03 22.67 6.73
C ALA A 82 20.72 23.40 5.56
N SER A 83 21.89 22.95 5.11
CA SER A 83 22.68 23.61 4.07
C SER A 83 22.80 22.79 2.79
N ASP A 84 22.78 21.47 2.92
CA ASP A 84 23.16 20.58 1.84
C ASP A 84 21.91 20.10 1.09
N LYS A 85 22.03 20.02 -0.22
CA LYS A 85 21.07 19.30 -1.05
C LYS A 85 21.49 17.83 -1.12
N LEU A 86 20.51 16.93 -1.15
CA LEU A 86 20.75 15.52 -1.39
C LEU A 86 20.24 15.15 -2.78
N ILE A 87 21.14 14.65 -3.62
CA ILE A 87 20.83 14.25 -5.00
C ILE A 87 21.16 12.77 -5.17
N PHE A 88 20.20 12.00 -5.64
CA PHE A 88 20.38 10.57 -5.90
C PHE A 88 19.54 10.12 -7.09
N GLN A 89 20.00 9.10 -7.80
CA GLN A 89 19.23 8.43 -8.83
C GLN A 89 18.34 7.38 -8.17
N GLN A 90 17.03 7.51 -8.35
CA GLN A 90 16.05 6.52 -7.88
C GLN A 90 16.22 5.22 -8.69
N ILE A 91 16.05 4.08 -8.02
CA ILE A 91 16.13 2.74 -8.61
C ILE A 91 14.80 2.02 -8.39
N ASP A 92 14.30 2.07 -7.15
CA ASP A 92 13.07 1.37 -6.76
C ASP A 92 12.19 2.25 -5.88
N ILE A 93 10.89 1.97 -5.87
CA ILE A 93 9.91 2.67 -5.05
C ILE A 93 8.89 1.67 -4.51
N ASP A 94 8.61 1.76 -3.22
CA ASP A 94 7.53 1.04 -2.56
C ASP A 94 6.80 1.97 -1.60
N HIS A 95 5.80 1.45 -0.91
CA HIS A 95 5.20 2.11 0.25
C HIS A 95 5.00 1.12 1.40
N TYR A 96 4.84 1.67 2.60
CA TYR A 96 4.42 0.90 3.77
C TYR A 96 3.45 1.71 4.62
N THR A 97 2.67 1.00 5.42
CA THR A 97 1.75 1.61 6.40
C THR A 97 2.51 2.03 7.65
N GLY A 98 2.43 3.31 8.00
CA GLY A 98 3.19 3.90 9.11
C GLY A 98 2.43 4.97 9.88
N THR A 99 3.18 5.75 10.66
CA THR A 99 2.66 6.89 11.42
C THR A 99 2.85 8.20 10.66
N PRO A 100 1.93 9.15 10.84
CA PRO A 100 2.04 10.46 10.20
C PRO A 100 3.20 11.26 10.79
N LEU A 101 3.88 12.01 9.91
CA LEU A 101 4.92 12.94 10.32
C LEU A 101 4.30 14.31 10.51
N ALA A 102 4.43 14.86 11.72
CA ALA A 102 3.83 16.14 12.08
C ALA A 102 4.24 17.27 11.11
N GLY A 103 3.24 18.00 10.62
CA GLY A 103 3.42 19.11 9.68
C GLY A 103 3.49 18.69 8.21
N MET A 104 3.41 17.40 7.89
CA MET A 104 3.23 16.93 6.51
C MET A 104 1.75 16.95 6.11
N PRO A 105 1.42 17.09 4.81
CA PRO A 105 0.05 17.01 4.31
C PRO A 105 -0.64 15.67 4.61
N GLY A 106 -1.97 15.62 4.45
CA GLY A 106 -2.78 14.42 4.66
C GLY A 106 -3.18 14.19 6.12
N SER A 107 -3.64 12.96 6.42
CA SER A 107 -4.10 12.60 7.76
C SER A 107 -2.98 12.74 8.80
N GLN A 108 -3.31 13.38 9.92
CA GLN A 108 -2.43 13.42 11.10
C GLN A 108 -2.74 12.29 12.10
N VAL A 109 -3.57 11.33 11.69
CA VAL A 109 -3.98 10.18 12.48
C VAL A 109 -3.51 8.91 11.75
N ALA A 110 -2.82 8.03 12.48
CA ALA A 110 -2.39 6.73 11.96
C ALA A 110 -3.60 5.80 11.74
N PRO A 111 -3.53 4.87 10.79
CA PRO A 111 -2.41 4.61 9.88
C PRO A 111 -2.38 5.55 8.66
N VAL A 112 -1.18 5.81 8.12
CA VAL A 112 -0.98 6.53 6.85
C VAL A 112 0.06 5.85 5.96
N PRO A 113 -0.04 5.94 4.63
CA PRO A 113 0.98 5.40 3.74
C PRO A 113 2.19 6.32 3.70
N VAL A 114 3.37 5.71 3.68
CA VAL A 114 4.66 6.40 3.54
C VAL A 114 5.41 5.78 2.37
N MET A 115 5.77 6.57 1.37
CA MET A 115 6.57 6.09 0.24
C MET A 115 8.02 5.87 0.69
N ARG A 116 8.67 4.83 0.19
CA ARG A 116 10.13 4.67 0.26
C ARG A 116 10.69 4.67 -1.14
N MET A 117 11.65 5.55 -1.38
CA MET A 117 12.43 5.57 -2.61
C MET A 117 13.84 5.08 -2.29
N TYR A 118 14.30 4.09 -3.04
CA TYR A 118 15.66 3.58 -2.96
C TYR A 118 16.48 4.09 -4.13
N GLY A 119 17.73 4.40 -3.88
CA GLY A 119 18.61 4.86 -4.94
C GLY A 119 20.05 5.04 -4.54
N VAL A 120 20.81 5.64 -5.43
CA VAL A 120 22.26 5.85 -5.26
C VAL A 120 22.66 7.27 -5.62
N THR A 121 23.49 7.90 -4.79
CA THR A 121 24.14 9.17 -5.12
C THR A 121 25.16 8.99 -6.24
N ALA A 122 25.57 10.08 -6.89
CA ALA A 122 26.64 10.06 -7.89
C ALA A 122 27.96 9.50 -7.33
N ASP A 123 28.19 9.66 -6.03
CA ASP A 123 29.38 9.16 -5.31
C ASP A 123 29.25 7.69 -4.87
N GLY A 124 28.16 7.00 -5.24
CA GLY A 124 27.97 5.57 -4.98
C GLY A 124 27.40 5.21 -3.60
N ASN A 125 26.97 6.22 -2.81
CA ASN A 125 26.29 6.00 -1.53
C ASN A 125 24.83 5.61 -1.75
N SER A 126 24.37 4.54 -1.09
CA SER A 126 22.97 4.13 -1.09
C SER A 126 22.11 5.11 -0.28
N VAL A 127 20.91 5.39 -0.78
CA VAL A 127 19.92 6.28 -0.14
C VAL A 127 18.60 5.54 -0.01
N CYS A 128 17.99 5.60 1.18
CA CYS A 128 16.57 5.33 1.38
C CYS A 128 15.88 6.63 1.81
N CYS A 129 14.97 7.12 0.97
CA CYS A 129 14.23 8.34 1.20
C CYS A 129 12.78 7.99 1.56
N HIS A 130 12.31 8.44 2.72
CA HIS A 130 10.92 8.30 3.14
C HIS A 130 10.14 9.56 2.81
N VAL A 131 9.12 9.44 1.95
CA VAL A 131 8.25 10.55 1.56
C VAL A 131 6.92 10.41 2.28
N HIS A 132 6.53 11.46 3.00
CA HIS A 132 5.32 11.50 3.79
C HIS A 132 4.29 12.46 3.15
N GLY A 133 3.02 12.25 3.45
CA GLY A 133 1.93 13.15 3.09
C GLY A 133 1.37 12.98 1.69
N PHE A 134 1.60 11.81 1.08
CA PHE A 134 0.87 11.39 -0.12
C PHE A 134 -0.28 10.48 0.28
N THR A 135 -1.49 10.77 -0.20
CA THR A 135 -2.71 10.03 0.19
C THR A 135 -3.41 9.48 -1.05
N PRO A 136 -3.85 8.21 -1.03
CA PRO A 136 -4.51 7.57 -2.16
C PRO A 136 -5.86 8.21 -2.45
N TYR A 137 -6.19 8.29 -3.74
CA TYR A 137 -7.48 8.80 -4.18
C TYR A 137 -7.94 8.12 -5.47
N PHE A 138 -9.24 8.19 -5.72
CA PHE A 138 -9.87 7.77 -6.98
C PHE A 138 -11.02 8.72 -7.32
N PHE A 139 -11.61 8.58 -8.50
CA PHE A 139 -12.72 9.42 -8.94
C PHE A 139 -13.99 8.61 -9.12
N VAL A 140 -15.14 9.25 -8.91
CA VAL A 140 -16.45 8.72 -9.28
C VAL A 140 -17.28 9.76 -10.02
N SER A 141 -18.25 9.30 -10.82
CA SER A 141 -19.26 10.20 -11.42
C SER A 141 -20.02 10.96 -10.32
N ALA A 142 -20.18 12.28 -10.50
CA ALA A 142 -21.02 13.08 -9.62
C ALA A 142 -22.48 13.05 -10.08
N PRO A 143 -23.46 13.01 -9.15
CA PRO A 143 -24.86 13.31 -9.46
C PRO A 143 -25.05 14.72 -10.05
N GLU A 144 -26.07 14.93 -10.88
CA GLU A 144 -26.31 16.22 -11.56
C GLU A 144 -26.48 17.40 -10.59
N ASP A 145 -27.20 17.17 -9.48
CA ASP A 145 -27.45 18.18 -8.44
C ASP A 145 -26.40 18.18 -7.30
N PHE A 146 -25.27 17.49 -7.49
CA PHE A 146 -24.22 17.48 -6.49
C PHE A 146 -23.48 18.82 -6.44
N THR A 147 -23.25 19.32 -5.23
CA THR A 147 -22.61 20.61 -4.96
C THR A 147 -21.62 20.47 -3.82
N GLU A 148 -20.75 21.46 -3.63
CA GLU A 148 -19.73 21.46 -2.57
C GLU A 148 -20.32 21.29 -1.16
N THR A 149 -21.56 21.75 -0.92
CA THR A 149 -22.25 21.56 0.37
C THR A 149 -22.53 20.10 0.68
N HIS A 150 -22.61 19.25 -0.34
CA HIS A 150 -22.82 17.81 -0.21
C HIS A 150 -21.53 17.03 0.05
N CYS A 151 -20.35 17.60 -0.17
CA CYS A 151 -19.07 16.90 0.02
C CYS A 151 -18.90 16.35 1.43
N ARG A 152 -19.10 17.19 2.46
CA ARG A 152 -18.95 16.79 3.86
C ARG A 152 -19.94 15.70 4.31
N PRO A 153 -21.27 15.81 4.08
CA PRO A 153 -22.19 14.75 4.46
C PRO A 153 -21.98 13.46 3.64
N PHE A 154 -21.66 13.56 2.34
CA PHE A 154 -21.34 12.40 1.52
C PHE A 154 -20.08 11.68 2.04
N LYS A 155 -19.01 12.42 2.32
CA LYS A 155 -17.79 11.90 2.94
C LYS A 155 -18.07 11.17 4.25
N ALA A 156 -18.90 11.75 5.13
CA ALA A 156 -19.26 11.12 6.40
C ALA A 156 -20.08 9.83 6.20
N ALA A 157 -20.98 9.81 5.23
CA ALA A 157 -21.79 8.63 4.90
C ALA A 157 -20.93 7.50 4.34
N LEU A 158 -20.04 7.80 3.38
CA LEU A 158 -19.12 6.82 2.81
C LEU A 158 -18.12 6.31 3.85
N ASN A 159 -17.55 7.20 4.67
CA ASN A 159 -16.67 6.79 5.77
C ASN A 159 -17.38 5.78 6.69
N LYS A 160 -18.63 6.06 7.09
CA LYS A 160 -19.41 5.17 7.94
C LYS A 160 -19.67 3.81 7.26
N ALA A 161 -20.01 3.80 5.97
CA ALA A 161 -20.27 2.58 5.22
C ALA A 161 -19.00 1.71 5.15
N VAL A 162 -17.86 2.28 4.74
CA VAL A 162 -16.57 1.57 4.65
C VAL A 162 -16.15 1.04 6.02
N MET A 163 -16.24 1.85 7.06
CA MET A 163 -15.91 1.42 8.43
C MET A 163 -16.81 0.29 8.95
N THR A 164 -18.06 0.19 8.47
CA THR A 164 -19.00 -0.87 8.86
C THR A 164 -18.75 -2.17 8.06
N ASP A 165 -18.37 -2.03 6.80
CA ASP A 165 -18.04 -3.14 5.88
C ASP A 165 -16.72 -3.84 6.25
N MET A 166 -15.80 -3.12 6.91
CA MET A 166 -14.55 -3.70 7.40
C MET A 166 -14.79 -4.84 8.40
N ARG A 167 -14.47 -6.08 7.99
CA ARG A 167 -14.47 -7.28 8.83
C ARG A 167 -13.23 -7.29 9.73
N GLY A 168 -13.28 -6.49 10.79
CA GLY A 168 -12.17 -6.29 11.72
C GLY A 168 -11.30 -5.09 11.34
N ASN A 169 -10.78 -4.41 12.37
CA ASN A 169 -9.99 -3.19 12.21
C ASN A 169 -8.57 -3.41 12.78
N ARG A 170 -7.81 -4.31 12.15
CA ARG A 170 -6.47 -4.71 12.64
C ARG A 170 -5.51 -3.53 12.71
N ASP A 171 -5.59 -2.62 11.73
CA ASP A 171 -4.74 -1.42 11.65
C ASP A 171 -5.24 -0.25 12.50
N ASN A 172 -6.34 -0.43 13.24
CA ASN A 172 -6.97 0.61 14.07
C ASN A 172 -7.25 1.90 13.27
N ILE A 173 -7.73 1.76 12.03
CA ILE A 173 -8.17 2.86 11.18
C ILE A 173 -9.28 3.61 11.89
N GLN A 174 -9.11 4.91 12.10
CA GLN A 174 -10.13 5.75 12.72
C GLN A 174 -11.06 6.38 11.69
N GLU A 175 -10.52 6.63 10.50
CA GLU A 175 -11.19 7.31 9.41
C GLU A 175 -10.71 6.72 8.09
N ALA A 176 -11.61 6.10 7.34
CA ALA A 176 -11.31 5.44 6.07
C ALA A 176 -11.32 6.43 4.90
N VAL A 177 -12.26 7.37 4.89
CA VAL A 177 -12.36 8.42 3.86
C VAL A 177 -11.90 9.73 4.46
N LEU A 178 -10.85 10.32 3.90
CA LEU A 178 -10.25 11.55 4.42
C LEU A 178 -10.97 12.78 3.85
N GLU A 179 -11.23 12.78 2.55
CA GLU A 179 -11.74 13.95 1.84
C GLU A 179 -12.58 13.57 0.64
N VAL A 180 -13.56 14.42 0.31
CA VAL A 180 -14.33 14.35 -0.94
C VAL A 180 -14.37 15.74 -1.55
N GLU A 181 -13.89 15.87 -2.78
CA GLU A 181 -13.83 17.14 -3.51
C GLU A 181 -14.66 17.03 -4.80
N LEU A 182 -15.45 18.07 -5.09
CA LEU A 182 -16.13 18.18 -6.39
C LEU A 182 -15.16 18.78 -7.41
N VAL A 183 -14.84 18.02 -8.46
CA VAL A 183 -13.87 18.41 -9.48
C VAL A 183 -14.47 18.32 -10.88
N ARG A 184 -13.93 19.10 -11.82
CA ARG A 184 -14.32 19.02 -13.24
C ARG A 184 -13.24 18.29 -14.04
N LYS A 185 -13.62 17.20 -14.71
CA LYS A 185 -12.70 16.34 -15.48
C LYS A 185 -13.35 15.90 -16.80
N ILE A 186 -12.54 15.36 -17.71
CA ILE A 186 -13.02 14.78 -18.98
C ILE A 186 -12.77 13.27 -18.90
N ASN A 187 -13.78 12.47 -19.22
CA ASN A 187 -13.62 11.03 -19.33
C ASN A 187 -12.84 10.70 -20.61
N LEU A 188 -11.82 9.85 -20.49
CA LEU A 188 -11.00 9.42 -21.63
C LEU A 188 -11.74 8.45 -22.55
N PHE A 189 -12.66 7.63 -22.01
CA PHE A 189 -13.35 6.61 -22.80
C PHE A 189 -14.57 7.18 -23.52
N GLY A 190 -14.53 7.15 -24.85
CA GLY A 190 -15.59 7.70 -25.70
C GLY A 190 -15.47 9.22 -25.88
N TYR A 191 -16.13 9.75 -26.90
CA TYR A 191 -16.18 11.20 -27.13
C TYR A 191 -17.47 11.77 -26.54
N ASN A 192 -17.32 12.56 -25.47
CA ASN A 192 -18.43 13.20 -24.77
C ASN A 192 -18.47 14.72 -24.98
N GLY A 193 -17.76 15.23 -25.99
CA GLY A 193 -17.50 16.66 -26.18
C GLY A 193 -16.23 17.12 -25.46
N ASN A 194 -15.97 18.43 -25.54
CA ASN A 194 -14.79 19.05 -24.95
C ASN A 194 -15.05 19.63 -23.55
N ASP A 195 -16.32 19.69 -23.13
CA ASP A 195 -16.69 20.29 -21.87
C ASP A 195 -16.47 19.31 -20.71
N PRO A 196 -15.73 19.70 -19.65
CA PRO A 196 -15.54 18.88 -18.47
C PRO A 196 -16.86 18.62 -17.73
N SER A 197 -17.07 17.39 -17.30
CA SER A 197 -18.18 16.98 -16.43
C SER A 197 -17.78 17.02 -14.95
N PRO A 198 -18.74 17.10 -14.02
CA PRO A 198 -18.46 17.00 -12.59
C PRO A 198 -18.14 15.55 -12.18
N PHE A 199 -17.13 15.39 -11.34
CA PHE A 199 -16.70 14.15 -10.70
C PHE A 199 -16.44 14.40 -9.22
N LEU A 200 -16.52 13.36 -8.41
CA LEU A 200 -16.08 13.41 -7.02
C LEU A 200 -14.69 12.77 -6.93
N LYS A 201 -13.70 13.52 -6.44
CA LYS A 201 -12.41 12.98 -6.04
C LYS A 201 -12.53 12.53 -4.59
N ILE A 202 -12.31 11.25 -4.35
CA ILE A 202 -12.42 10.63 -3.02
C ILE A 202 -11.03 10.24 -2.57
N THR A 203 -10.54 10.90 -1.50
CA THR A 203 -9.26 10.60 -0.87
C THR A 203 -9.51 9.66 0.32
N VAL A 204 -8.76 8.55 0.38
CA VAL A 204 -8.90 7.52 1.42
C VAL A 204 -7.62 7.39 2.25
N ALA A 205 -7.71 6.77 3.42
CA ALA A 205 -6.59 6.69 4.36
C ALA A 205 -5.49 5.74 3.89
N LEU A 206 -5.85 4.59 3.31
CA LEU A 206 -4.92 3.57 2.82
C LEU A 206 -5.31 3.10 1.41
N PRO A 207 -4.36 2.69 0.56
CA PRO A 207 -4.65 2.27 -0.82
C PRO A 207 -5.68 1.13 -0.90
N ARG A 208 -5.57 0.15 0.00
CA ARG A 208 -6.51 -0.99 0.09
C ARG A 208 -7.97 -0.59 0.36
N LEU A 209 -8.23 0.63 0.83
CA LEU A 209 -9.59 1.13 1.08
C LEU A 209 -10.29 1.63 -0.21
N ILE A 210 -9.59 1.75 -1.34
CA ILE A 210 -10.20 2.12 -2.62
C ILE A 210 -11.19 1.03 -3.08
N ALA A 211 -10.79 -0.24 -3.02
CA ALA A 211 -11.62 -1.36 -3.47
C ALA A 211 -12.98 -1.47 -2.74
N PRO A 212 -13.04 -1.50 -1.39
CA PRO A 212 -14.33 -1.51 -0.68
C PRO A 212 -15.12 -0.22 -0.91
N SER A 213 -14.46 0.94 -0.98
CA SER A 213 -15.15 2.21 -1.27
C SER A 213 -15.82 2.20 -2.64
N LYS A 214 -15.12 1.73 -3.69
CA LYS A 214 -15.70 1.53 -5.04
C LYS A 214 -16.89 0.59 -4.97
N ARG A 215 -16.72 -0.60 -4.38
CA ARG A 215 -17.74 -1.64 -4.32
C ARG A 215 -19.02 -1.14 -3.64
N LEU A 216 -18.89 -0.47 -2.50
CA LEU A 216 -20.03 0.08 -1.76
C LEU A 216 -20.76 1.16 -2.56
N LEU A 217 -20.02 2.05 -3.25
CA LEU A 217 -20.64 3.08 -4.10
C LEU A 217 -21.37 2.49 -5.32
N GLU A 218 -20.91 1.37 -5.87
CA GLU A 218 -21.53 0.72 -7.03
C GLU A 218 -22.72 -0.18 -6.65
N LYS A 219 -22.67 -0.84 -5.49
CA LYS A 219 -23.69 -1.80 -5.04
C LYS A 219 -24.74 -1.20 -4.10
N GLU A 220 -24.37 -0.21 -3.29
CA GLU A 220 -25.22 0.31 -2.21
C GLU A 220 -25.58 1.78 -2.38
N ASN A 221 -26.71 2.16 -1.76
CA ASN A 221 -27.08 3.55 -1.63
C ASN A 221 -26.42 4.17 -0.38
N VAL A 222 -25.13 4.50 -0.52
CA VAL A 222 -24.31 5.05 0.57
C VAL A 222 -24.81 6.41 1.06
N TYR A 223 -25.32 7.25 0.16
CA TYR A 223 -25.81 8.59 0.48
C TYR A 223 -27.27 8.79 0.03
N PRO A 224 -28.25 8.68 0.96
CA PRO A 224 -29.68 8.66 0.65
C PRO A 224 -30.23 9.87 -0.10
N THR A 225 -29.50 10.97 -0.20
CA THR A 225 -29.90 12.15 -0.99
C THR A 225 -29.89 11.84 -2.50
N PHE A 226 -29.01 10.95 -2.97
CA PHE A 226 -28.82 10.65 -4.39
C PHE A 226 -29.07 9.17 -4.72
N GLN A 227 -30.20 8.61 -4.27
CA GLN A 227 -30.51 7.17 -4.35
C GLN A 227 -30.58 6.61 -5.78
N ASN A 228 -30.94 7.45 -6.75
CA ASN A 228 -31.10 7.06 -8.15
C ASN A 228 -29.79 7.13 -8.95
N HIS A 229 -28.73 7.69 -8.35
CA HIS A 229 -27.44 7.82 -9.03
C HIS A 229 -26.66 6.52 -8.92
N ARG A 230 -26.19 6.02 -10.08
CA ARG A 230 -25.25 4.91 -10.12
C ARG A 230 -23.84 5.47 -10.25
N TYR A 231 -23.08 5.37 -9.17
CA TYR A 231 -21.68 5.77 -9.19
C TYR A 231 -20.91 4.86 -10.14
N ARG A 232 -20.06 5.47 -10.97
CA ARG A 232 -19.08 4.77 -11.78
C ARG A 232 -17.71 5.21 -11.32
N ALA A 233 -16.85 4.27 -10.95
CA ALA A 233 -15.48 4.57 -10.57
C ALA A 233 -14.56 4.77 -11.78
N PHE A 234 -13.58 5.64 -11.60
CA PHE A 234 -12.55 5.97 -12.56
C PHE A 234 -11.21 6.04 -11.84
N GLU A 235 -10.16 5.59 -12.53
CA GLU A 235 -8.79 5.57 -11.99
C GLU A 235 -8.65 4.86 -10.63
N SER A 236 -9.59 3.96 -10.29
CA SER A 236 -9.62 3.22 -9.02
C SER A 236 -8.70 2.00 -8.98
N ASN A 237 -8.09 1.64 -10.10
CA ASN A 237 -7.19 0.49 -10.26
C ASN A 237 -5.80 0.92 -10.72
N VAL A 238 -5.37 2.10 -10.29
CA VAL A 238 -4.01 2.60 -10.55
C VAL A 238 -3.20 2.36 -9.29
N ASP A 239 -2.08 1.64 -9.43
CA ASP A 239 -1.19 1.34 -8.32
C ASP A 239 -0.72 2.62 -7.62
N PHE A 240 -0.67 2.57 -6.28
CA PHE A 240 -0.37 3.73 -5.47
C PHE A 240 1.02 4.32 -5.76
N ASP A 241 2.01 3.45 -6.00
CA ASP A 241 3.38 3.87 -6.32
C ASP A 241 3.45 4.54 -7.70
N ILE A 242 2.73 4.00 -8.68
CA ILE A 242 2.63 4.59 -10.03
C ILE A 242 1.90 5.94 -9.98
N ARG A 243 0.83 6.02 -9.18
CA ARG A 243 0.11 7.28 -8.95
C ARG A 243 1.03 8.35 -8.36
N PHE A 244 1.81 7.99 -7.34
CA PHE A 244 2.80 8.89 -6.75
C PHE A 244 3.81 9.39 -7.80
N MET A 245 4.32 8.51 -8.66
CA MET A 245 5.26 8.88 -9.72
C MET A 245 4.64 9.86 -10.72
N VAL A 246 3.42 9.57 -11.20
CA VAL A 246 2.72 10.41 -12.19
C VAL A 246 2.46 11.81 -11.63
N ASP A 247 1.94 11.89 -10.40
CA ASP A 247 1.57 13.16 -9.77
C ASP A 247 2.79 14.05 -9.47
N ASN A 248 3.95 13.45 -9.20
CA ASN A 248 5.21 14.16 -8.97
C ASN A 248 6.09 14.30 -10.21
N HIS A 249 5.57 13.94 -11.40
CA HIS A 249 6.32 13.97 -12.67
C HIS A 249 7.63 13.16 -12.63
N MET A 250 7.63 12.06 -11.88
CA MET A 250 8.76 11.16 -11.77
C MET A 250 8.67 10.06 -12.82
N THR A 251 9.82 9.77 -13.44
CA THR A 251 9.98 8.60 -14.31
C THR A 251 10.88 7.58 -13.63
N GLY A 252 10.87 6.33 -14.12
CA GLY A 252 11.85 5.34 -13.67
C GLY A 252 13.29 5.83 -13.87
N CYS A 253 14.17 5.51 -12.92
CA CYS A 253 15.59 5.83 -12.97
C CYS A 253 15.92 7.33 -13.04
N CYS A 254 14.99 8.21 -12.65
CA CYS A 254 15.22 9.65 -12.65
C CYS A 254 16.10 10.10 -11.47
N TRP A 255 16.67 11.30 -11.59
CA TRP A 255 17.40 11.95 -10.52
C TRP A 255 16.44 12.74 -9.63
N ILE A 256 16.51 12.48 -8.33
CA ILE A 256 15.75 13.17 -7.30
C ILE A 256 16.68 14.15 -6.59
N GLU A 257 16.21 15.40 -6.45
CA GLU A 257 16.89 16.44 -5.66
C GLU A 257 16.02 16.81 -4.45
N LEU A 258 16.61 16.71 -3.26
CA LEU A 258 16.04 17.17 -2.01
C LEU A 258 16.73 18.50 -1.62
N PRO A 259 16.01 19.64 -1.68
CA PRO A 259 16.60 20.96 -1.40
C PRO A 259 16.99 21.15 0.07
N PRO A 260 17.95 22.04 0.39
CA PRO A 260 18.32 22.36 1.76
C PRO A 260 17.12 22.77 2.62
N GLY A 261 17.04 22.25 3.84
CA GLY A 261 15.97 22.51 4.80
C GLY A 261 14.65 21.77 4.54
N GLN A 262 14.52 21.06 3.41
CA GLN A 262 13.31 20.30 3.04
C GLN A 262 13.40 18.81 3.38
N TRP A 263 14.56 18.33 3.84
CA TRP A 263 14.78 16.94 4.22
C TRP A 263 15.45 16.87 5.58
N LYS A 264 15.39 15.68 6.19
CA LYS A 264 15.95 15.39 7.52
C LYS A 264 16.58 14.01 7.50
N LEU A 265 17.72 13.86 8.17
CA LEU A 265 18.32 12.55 8.40
C LEU A 265 17.50 11.79 9.46
N ARG A 266 17.17 10.52 9.21
CA ARG A 266 16.51 9.68 10.20
C ARG A 266 17.47 9.33 11.34
N GLY A 267 16.94 9.26 12.57
CA GLY A 267 17.71 8.90 13.76
C GLY A 267 18.47 10.04 14.45
N CYS A 268 18.65 11.21 13.82
CA CYS A 268 19.33 12.36 14.44
C CYS A 268 18.40 13.51 14.86
N HIS A 269 17.10 13.44 14.53
CA HIS A 269 16.11 14.44 14.94
C HIS A 269 15.15 13.88 16.00
N PRO A 270 14.91 14.61 17.10
CA PRO A 270 13.98 14.23 18.15
C PRO A 270 12.54 14.53 17.70
N HIS A 271 12.02 13.76 16.75
CA HIS A 271 10.60 13.76 16.47
C HIS A 271 9.96 12.60 17.26
N SER A 272 9.22 12.99 18.31
CA SER A 272 8.18 12.20 18.98
C SER A 272 8.52 10.74 19.29
N ASN A 273 9.30 10.43 20.34
CA ASN A 273 9.48 9.07 20.90
C ASN A 273 9.78 7.91 19.91
N LEU A 274 10.08 8.21 18.66
CA LEU A 274 10.24 7.27 17.56
C LEU A 274 11.68 7.39 17.08
N THR A 275 12.55 6.57 17.64
CA THR A 275 13.85 6.24 17.05
C THR A 275 13.58 5.50 15.74
N LEU A 276 13.31 6.25 14.67
CA LEU A 276 13.17 5.67 13.34
C LEU A 276 14.54 5.09 12.95
N PRO A 277 14.61 3.80 12.54
CA PRO A 277 15.88 3.17 12.22
C PRO A 277 16.57 3.93 11.08
N THR A 278 17.89 4.13 11.22
CA THR A 278 18.74 4.82 10.24
C THR A 278 18.86 4.05 8.92
N VAL A 279 18.52 2.76 8.94
CA VAL A 279 18.54 1.86 7.80
C VAL A 279 17.15 1.31 7.56
N SER A 280 16.66 1.43 6.33
CA SER A 280 15.62 0.54 5.83
C SER A 280 16.25 -0.84 5.71
N ARG A 281 15.74 -1.80 6.46
CA ARG A 281 16.07 -3.20 6.20
C ARG A 281 15.47 -3.52 4.82
N CYS A 282 16.34 -3.82 3.86
CA CYS A 282 16.00 -4.84 2.87
C CYS A 282 16.21 -6.18 3.57
#